data_AF-A0A6C0CSN9-F1
#
_entry.id   AF-A0A6C0CSN9-F1
#
_cell.length_a   1.000
_cell.length_b   1.000
_cell.length_c   1.000
_cell.angle_alpha   90.00
_cell.angle_beta   90.00
_cell.angle_gamma   90.00
#
_symmetry.space_group_name_H-M   'P 1'
#
loop_
_entity.id
_entity.type
_entity.pdbx_description
1 polymer ?
#
loop_
_entity_poly.entity_id
_entity_poly.type
_entity_poly.pdbx_seq_one_letter_code
_entity_poly.pdbx_strand_id
1 'polypeptide(L)'
;MSCKGCDVTLDPKIMCPARMADGRGITDYRPRCVINAELMQNIGNNNMVRSSYESRMYLQRNAEKVIEQERQKAVERLRPCAPCERPFTDPGTMLPERYVIRCDGVTCTREEVNPSGLGDGRMY
;
A
#
# COMPACT_ATOMS: atom_id res chain seq x y z
N MET A 1 -21.88 -6.72 -6.79
CA MET A 1 -21.27 -7.68 -7.74
C MET A 1 -20.36 -8.58 -6.94
N SER A 2 -20.67 -9.87 -6.89
CA SER A 2 -20.01 -10.86 -6.03
C SER A 2 -18.72 -11.34 -6.68
N CYS A 3 -17.61 -11.26 -5.95
CA CYS A 3 -16.32 -11.80 -6.33
C CYS A 3 -16.37 -13.32 -6.33
N LYS A 4 -16.71 -13.92 -7.48
CA LYS A 4 -16.58 -15.37 -7.68
C LYS A 4 -15.11 -15.71 -7.89
N GLY A 5 -14.44 -16.16 -6.83
CA GLY A 5 -13.26 -17.04 -6.83
C GLY A 5 -12.03 -16.63 -7.64
N CYS A 6 -10.85 -16.78 -7.05
CA CYS A 6 -9.61 -16.78 -7.82
C CYS A 6 -9.50 -18.11 -8.58
N ASP A 7 -10.06 -18.19 -9.78
CA ASP A 7 -9.72 -19.29 -10.68
C ASP A 7 -8.25 -19.12 -11.10
N VAL A 8 -7.46 -20.15 -10.87
CA VAL A 8 -6.07 -20.23 -11.34
C VAL A 8 -6.14 -20.42 -12.84
N THR A 9 -6.31 -19.32 -13.59
CA THR A 9 -6.37 -19.37 -15.05
C THR A 9 -5.02 -19.86 -15.56
N LEU A 10 -5.01 -21.06 -16.15
CA LEU A 10 -3.87 -21.76 -16.75
C LEU A 10 -3.31 -21.10 -18.03
N ASP A 11 -3.70 -19.86 -18.34
CA ASP A 11 -3.28 -19.13 -19.55
C ASP A 11 -2.30 -17.99 -19.22
N PRO A 12 -1.21 -17.80 -19.98
CA PRO A 12 -0.19 -16.78 -19.73
C PRO A 12 -0.69 -15.44 -20.28
N LYS A 13 -1.70 -14.84 -19.66
CA LYS A 13 -2.21 -13.52 -20.04
C LYS A 13 -1.93 -12.51 -18.95
N ILE A 14 -0.80 -11.83 -19.13
CA ILE A 14 -0.42 -10.50 -18.62
C ILE A 14 -1.64 -9.73 -18.06
N MET A 15 -1.86 -9.74 -16.75
CA MET A 15 -2.78 -8.77 -16.14
C MET A 15 -2.47 -8.48 -14.67
N CYS A 16 -1.22 -8.64 -14.24
CA CYS A 16 -0.80 -8.21 -12.91
C CYS A 16 0.37 -7.24 -12.97
N PRO A 17 0.29 -6.08 -12.29
CA PRO A 17 1.44 -5.19 -12.21
C PRO A 17 2.59 -5.95 -11.55
N ALA A 18 3.81 -5.73 -12.07
CA ALA A 18 5.01 -6.26 -11.44
C ALA A 18 5.05 -5.77 -9.98
N ARG A 19 5.27 -6.71 -9.06
CA ARG A 19 5.45 -6.38 -7.65
C ARG A 19 6.81 -5.71 -7.47
N MET A 20 6.88 -4.80 -6.52
CA MET A 20 8.13 -4.24 -6.02
C MET A 20 9.01 -5.34 -5.40
N ALA A 21 10.30 -5.06 -5.21
CA ALA A 21 11.23 -6.00 -4.55
C ALA A 21 10.80 -6.35 -3.11
N ASP A 22 9.98 -5.52 -2.48
CA ASP A 22 9.36 -5.76 -1.16
C ASP A 22 7.99 -6.47 -1.22
N GLY A 23 7.59 -6.92 -2.40
CA GLY A 23 6.35 -7.64 -2.69
C GLY A 23 5.09 -6.80 -2.73
N ARG A 24 5.18 -5.47 -2.54
CA ARG A 24 4.02 -4.60 -2.70
C ARG A 24 3.57 -4.59 -4.16
N GLY A 25 2.28 -4.88 -4.35
CA GLY A 25 1.58 -4.71 -5.64
C GLY A 25 0.98 -3.31 -5.84
N ILE A 26 1.00 -2.47 -4.80
CA ILE A 26 0.46 -1.12 -4.79
C ILE A 26 1.59 -0.11 -4.65
N THR A 27 2.06 0.40 -5.78
CA THR A 27 2.78 1.68 -5.78
C THR A 27 2.34 2.46 -7.00
N ASP A 28 1.75 3.61 -6.75
CA ASP A 28 1.66 4.65 -7.77
C ASP A 28 3.09 5.16 -8.03
N TYR A 29 3.66 4.82 -9.20
CA TYR A 29 5.02 5.24 -9.57
C TYR A 29 5.11 6.70 -10.01
N ARG A 30 3.99 7.44 -10.00
CA ARG A 30 4.02 8.87 -10.37
C ARG A 30 4.97 9.62 -9.42
N PRO A 31 5.84 10.48 -9.97
CA PRO A 31 6.76 11.24 -9.15
C PRO A 31 6.00 12.22 -8.27
N ARG A 32 6.59 12.54 -7.12
CA ARG A 32 5.99 13.46 -6.12
C ARG A 32 5.57 14.80 -6.72
N CYS A 33 6.30 15.31 -7.72
CA CYS A 33 5.96 16.57 -8.38
C CYS A 33 4.61 16.52 -9.09
N VAL A 34 4.28 15.40 -9.74
CA VAL A 34 2.99 15.21 -10.44
C VAL A 34 1.85 15.14 -9.43
N ILE A 35 2.01 14.34 -8.38
CA ILE A 35 1.00 14.23 -7.30
C ILE A 35 0.76 15.59 -6.62
N ASN A 36 1.83 16.32 -6.34
CA ASN A 36 1.71 17.65 -5.74
C ASN A 36 1.04 18.66 -6.70
N ALA A 37 1.33 18.59 -8.00
CA ALA A 37 0.71 19.47 -8.98
C ALA A 37 -0.81 19.22 -9.08
N GLU A 38 -1.22 17.95 -9.10
CA GLU A 38 -2.64 17.54 -9.06
C GLU A 38 -3.32 18.02 -7.77
N LEU A 39 -2.69 17.84 -6.61
CA LEU A 39 -3.21 18.33 -5.32
C LEU A 39 -3.41 19.85 -5.34
N MET A 40 -2.41 20.60 -5.83
CA MET A 40 -2.51 22.07 -5.92
C MET A 40 -3.56 22.52 -6.92
N GLN A 41 -3.80 21.74 -7.98
CA GLN A 41 -4.90 22.00 -8.92
C GLN A 41 -6.25 21.77 -8.26
N ASN A 42 -6.42 20.69 -7.49
CA ASN A 42 -7.64 20.42 -6.74
C ASN A 42 -7.93 21.52 -5.69
N ILE A 43 -6.90 22.04 -5.03
CA ILE A 43 -7.02 23.17 -4.09
C ILE A 43 -7.49 24.43 -4.83
N GLY A 44 -6.89 24.73 -5.98
CA GLY A 44 -7.30 25.86 -6.82
C GLY A 44 -8.74 25.74 -7.33
N ASN A 45 -9.20 24.55 -7.70
CA ASN A 45 -10.58 24.29 -8.13
C ASN A 45 -11.60 24.49 -7.00
N ASN A 46 -11.18 24.38 -5.74
CA ASN A 46 -12.01 24.64 -4.57
C ASN A 46 -11.96 26.12 -4.12
N ASN A 47 -11.52 27.05 -5.00
CA ASN A 47 -11.34 28.47 -4.71
C ASN A 47 -10.42 28.77 -3.51
N MET A 48 -9.50 27.85 -3.17
CA MET A 48 -8.51 28.06 -2.12
C MET A 48 -7.19 28.56 -2.71
N VAL A 49 -6.46 29.37 -1.96
CA VAL A 49 -5.13 29.85 -2.35
C VAL A 49 -4.17 28.66 -2.42
N ARG A 50 -3.38 28.59 -3.50
CA ARG A 50 -2.39 27.51 -3.72
C ARG A 50 -1.17 27.72 -2.81
N SER A 51 -1.34 27.37 -1.53
CA SER A 51 -0.32 27.51 -0.48
C SER A 51 -0.06 26.18 0.21
N SER A 52 1.14 26.02 0.77
CA SER A 52 1.49 24.87 1.60
C SER A 52 0.55 24.73 2.81
N TYR A 53 0.16 25.84 3.42
CA TYR A 53 -0.79 25.84 4.54
C TYR A 53 -2.17 25.30 4.12
N GLU A 54 -2.74 25.82 3.03
CA GLU A 54 -4.05 25.36 2.53
C GLU A 54 -4.00 23.90 2.09
N SER A 55 -2.90 23.45 1.49
CA SER A 55 -2.72 22.04 1.15
C SER A 55 -2.73 21.14 2.38
N ARG A 56 -2.09 21.56 3.47
CA ARG A 56 -2.13 20.84 4.74
C ARG A 56 -3.54 20.80 5.32
N MET A 57 -4.22 21.94 5.36
CA MET A 57 -5.59 22.03 5.89
C MET A 57 -6.58 21.20 5.07
N TYR A 58 -6.45 21.21 3.74
CA TYR A 58 -7.25 20.39 2.85
C TYR A 58 -7.06 18.90 3.11
N LEU A 59 -5.80 18.44 3.19
CA LEU A 59 -5.48 17.03 3.45
C LEU A 59 -5.98 16.58 4.82
N GLN A 60 -5.86 17.42 5.85
CA GLN A 60 -6.35 17.10 7.19
C GLN A 60 -7.88 16.99 7.23
N ARG A 61 -8.59 17.92 6.60
CA ARG A 61 -10.06 17.95 6.61
C ARG A 61 -10.70 16.88 5.72
N ASN A 62 -9.99 16.42 4.69
CA ASN A 62 -10.48 15.43 3.73
C ASN A 62 -9.74 14.09 3.81
N ALA A 63 -9.03 13.82 4.92
CA ALA A 63 -8.16 12.67 5.07
C ALA A 63 -8.88 11.35 4.74
N GLU A 64 -10.04 11.12 5.34
CA GLU A 64 -10.83 9.90 5.13
C GLU A 64 -11.24 9.70 3.67
N LYS A 65 -11.67 10.77 3.00
CA LYS A 65 -12.07 10.73 1.58
C LYS A 65 -10.87 10.41 0.69
N VAL A 66 -9.71 11.03 0.95
CA VAL A 66 -8.49 10.78 0.19
C VAL A 66 -8.02 9.33 0.38
N ILE A 67 -8.04 8.83 1.62
CA ILE A 67 -7.68 7.44 1.93
C ILE A 67 -8.60 6.47 1.20
N GLU A 68 -9.92 6.69 1.22
CA GLU A 68 -10.88 5.81 0.55
C GLU A 68 -10.73 5.85 -0.98
N GLN A 69 -10.48 7.02 -1.57
CA GLN A 69 -10.22 7.14 -3.01
C GLN A 69 -8.96 6.38 -3.43
N GLU A 70 -7.87 6.50 -2.67
CA GLU A 70 -6.64 5.76 -2.95
C GLU A 70 -6.84 4.25 -2.74
N ARG A 71 -7.65 3.84 -1.74
CA ARG A 71 -8.05 2.44 -1.55
C ARG A 71 -8.81 1.92 -2.76
N GLN A 72 -9.75 2.68 -3.31
CA GLN A 72 -10.51 2.29 -4.50
C GLN A 72 -9.61 2.16 -5.73
N LYS A 73 -8.72 3.14 -5.98
CA LYS A 73 -7.72 3.06 -7.06
C LYS A 73 -6.82 1.85 -6.92
N ALA A 74 -6.39 1.54 -5.70
CA ALA A 74 -5.59 0.35 -5.41
C ALA A 74 -6.37 -0.93 -5.74
N VAL A 75 -7.63 -1.03 -5.31
CA VAL A 75 -8.50 -2.17 -5.65
C VAL A 75 -8.73 -2.28 -7.15
N GLU A 76 -8.98 -1.18 -7.87
CA GLU A 76 -9.18 -1.20 -9.32
C GLU A 76 -7.93 -1.66 -10.07
N ARG A 77 -6.75 -1.17 -9.67
CA ARG A 77 -5.46 -1.57 -10.25
C ARG A 77 -5.07 -3.01 -9.90
N LEU A 78 -5.47 -3.49 -8.72
CA LEU A 78 -5.15 -4.83 -8.21
C LEU A 78 -6.24 -5.88 -8.42
N ARG A 79 -7.45 -5.52 -8.84
CA ARG A 79 -8.61 -6.40 -8.99
C ARG A 79 -8.29 -7.73 -9.70
N PRO A 80 -7.46 -7.79 -10.76
CA PRO A 80 -7.12 -9.07 -11.39
C PRO A 80 -6.17 -9.96 -10.58
N CYS A 81 -5.57 -9.49 -9.48
CA CYS A 81 -4.35 -10.06 -8.89
C CYS A 81 -4.34 -10.17 -7.37
N ALA A 82 -5.26 -9.47 -6.70
CA ALA A 82 -5.41 -9.55 -5.26
C ALA A 82 -6.47 -10.60 -4.90
N PRO A 83 -6.22 -11.46 -3.89
CA PRO A 83 -7.25 -12.35 -3.38
C PRO A 83 -8.42 -11.51 -2.84
N CYS A 84 -9.65 -11.93 -3.15
CA CYS A 84 -10.87 -11.20 -2.79
C CYS A 84 -11.11 -11.18 -1.27
N GLU A 85 -10.59 -12.20 -0.58
CA GLU A 85 -10.57 -12.31 0.88
C GLU A 85 -9.14 -12.59 1.33
N ARG A 86 -8.64 -11.81 2.30
CA ARG A 86 -7.37 -12.08 2.97
C ARG A 86 -7.66 -12.64 4.37
N PRO A 87 -7.02 -13.75 4.77
CA PRO A 87 -7.09 -14.19 6.16
C PRO A 87 -6.47 -13.13 7.06
N PHE A 88 -7.02 -12.93 8.26
CA PHE A 88 -6.50 -11.96 9.24
C PHE A 88 -5.06 -12.24 9.71
N THR A 89 -4.53 -13.42 9.38
CA THR A 89 -3.15 -13.84 9.66
C THR A 89 -2.15 -13.41 8.59
N ASP A 90 -2.61 -12.80 7.49
CA ASP A 90 -1.73 -12.30 6.42
C ASP A 90 -1.02 -11.01 6.88
N PRO A 91 0.33 -10.93 6.83
CA PRO A 91 1.09 -9.70 7.14
C PRO A 91 0.75 -8.51 6.23
N GLY A 92 -0.12 -8.71 5.24
CA GLY A 92 -0.77 -7.66 4.48
C GLY A 92 -0.26 -7.62 3.05
N THR A 93 0.07 -6.43 2.55
CA THR A 93 0.58 -6.23 1.19
C THR A 93 2.10 -6.34 1.06
N MET A 94 2.80 -6.50 2.18
CA MET A 94 4.26 -6.63 2.25
C MET A 94 4.68 -8.11 2.15
N LEU A 95 5.91 -8.37 1.71
CA LEU A 95 6.55 -9.67 1.94
C LEU A 95 6.63 -9.97 3.45
N PRO A 96 6.60 -11.26 3.84
CA PRO A 96 6.89 -11.64 5.21
C PRO A 96 8.27 -11.15 5.62
N GLU A 97 8.43 -10.86 6.90
CA GLU A 97 9.69 -10.36 7.47
C GLU A 97 10.76 -11.45 7.40
N ARG A 98 12.00 -11.08 7.09
CA ARG A 98 13.11 -12.03 7.07
C ARG A 98 13.57 -12.37 8.48
N TYR A 99 13.73 -11.33 9.29
CA TYR A 99 14.16 -11.42 10.67
C TYR A 99 13.09 -10.86 11.60
N VAL A 100 13.03 -11.37 12.82
CA VAL A 100 12.23 -10.78 13.90
C VAL A 100 13.17 -10.37 15.02
N ILE A 101 13.06 -9.12 15.45
CA ILE A 101 13.77 -8.61 16.61
C ILE A 101 12.92 -8.91 17.84
N ARG A 102 13.42 -9.78 18.72
CA ARG A 102 12.86 -10.08 20.04
C ARG A 102 13.68 -9.34 21.08
N CYS A 103 13.04 -8.50 21.87
CA CYS A 103 13.70 -7.78 22.95
C CYS A 103 13.19 -8.27 24.30
N ASP A 104 14.10 -8.77 25.12
CA ASP A 104 13.86 -8.93 26.55
C ASP A 104 14.23 -7.61 27.27
N GLY A 105 13.99 -7.54 28.59
CA GLY A 105 14.33 -6.37 29.40
C GLY A 105 15.82 -6.02 29.48
N VAL A 106 16.71 -6.83 28.88
CA VAL A 106 18.18 -6.68 28.95
C VAL A 106 18.83 -6.65 27.57
N THR A 107 18.36 -7.46 26.61
CA THR A 107 18.99 -7.58 25.29
C THR A 107 17.95 -7.81 24.20
N CYS A 108 18.27 -7.36 22.98
CA CYS A 108 17.51 -7.67 21.78
C CYS A 108 18.28 -8.66 20.90
N THR A 109 17.63 -9.76 20.49
CA THR A 109 18.16 -10.73 19.54
C THR A 109 17.44 -10.59 18.19
N ARG A 110 18.20 -10.81 17.11
CA ARG A 110 17.69 -10.79 15.73
C ARG A 110 17.66 -12.21 15.20
N GLU A 111 16.47 -12.80 15.13
CA GLU A 111 16.27 -14.20 14.73
C GLU A 111 15.77 -14.26 13.30
N GLU A 112 16.35 -15.14 12.46
CA GLU A 112 15.88 -15.36 11.09
C GLU A 112 14.66 -16.28 11.10
N VAL A 113 13.51 -15.76 10.66
CA VAL A 113 12.23 -16.50 10.67
C VAL A 113 11.88 -16.98 9.26
N ASN A 114 12.24 -16.21 8.23
CA ASN A 114 11.95 -16.58 6.84
C ASN A 114 13.09 -16.16 5.89
N PRO A 115 13.92 -17.09 5.38
CA PRO A 115 15.01 -16.76 4.47
C PRO A 115 14.59 -16.04 3.18
N SER A 116 13.35 -16.24 2.73
CA SER A 116 12.78 -15.59 1.54
C SER A 116 12.01 -14.30 1.87
N GLY A 117 11.97 -13.89 3.13
CA GLY A 117 11.35 -12.65 3.57
C GLY A 117 12.19 -11.41 3.27
N LEU A 118 11.66 -10.23 3.59
CA LEU A 118 12.36 -8.95 3.47
C LEU A 118 12.24 -8.13 4.76
N GLY A 119 13.37 -7.58 5.21
CA GLY A 119 13.42 -6.65 6.34
C GLY A 119 13.30 -7.33 7.71
N ASP A 120 13.12 -6.50 8.73
CA ASP A 120 13.10 -6.89 10.14
C ASP A 120 11.75 -6.50 10.78
N GLY A 121 11.04 -7.50 11.31
CA GLY A 121 9.87 -7.34 12.15
C GLY A 121 10.21 -7.08 13.61
N ARG A 122 9.22 -6.68 14.41
CA ARG A 122 9.35 -6.53 15.86
C ARG A 122 8.31 -7.38 16.57
N MET A 123 8.77 -8.15 17.54
CA MET A 123 7.89 -8.86 18.47
C MET A 123 8.06 -8.22 19.84
N TYR A 124 6.97 -7.61 20.33
CA TYR A 124 6.90 -6.98 21.66
C TYR A 124 6.50 -7.99 22.72
#